data_AF-A0AAU3BPS7-F1
#
_entry.id   AF-A0AAU3BPS7-F1
#
_cell.length_a   1.000
_cell.length_b   1.000
_cell.length_c   1.000
_cell.angle_alpha   90.00
_cell.angle_beta   90.00
_cell.angle_gamma   90.00
#
_symmetry.space_group_name_H-M   'P 1'
#
loop_
_entity.id
_entity.type
_entity.pdbx_description
1 polymer ?
#
loop_
_entity_poly.entity_id
_entity_poly.type
_entity_poly.pdbx_seq_one_letter_code
_entity_poly.pdbx_strand_id
1 'polypeptide(L)'
;MRPALLALVVIRCADWAGPVRDRARALLAEAPPHQLAAHAALILRVGGRSRGGFTQELLTGALRAGPAAQAEALLDSGDRATARLAYRVAFERRLLPIARLAQIAARHRDVVVQNLCAEAAVAALGEGTFEEFAEVVVPLLGSRRPRVRSAGVTALRRAGRHADAEPYLTDRSAVVRACARWVLRQGGTDPVPLYRALCADPAGRPRGPARRRGGPRRVWDARGHGPDSGAPRAPGPRRSCLLGGRAAGTGRGARR
;
A
#
# COMPACT_ATOMS: atom_id res chain seq x y z
N MET A 1 -13.19 24.48 29.95
CA MET A 1 -12.20 23.92 30.90
C MET A 1 -10.85 24.58 30.67
N ARG A 2 -10.11 24.99 31.73
CA ARG A 2 -8.77 25.57 31.56
C ARG A 2 -7.80 24.50 31.02
N PRO A 3 -6.93 24.78 30.03
CA PRO A 3 -6.05 23.77 29.42
C PRO A 3 -5.19 23.01 30.44
N ALA A 4 -4.65 23.70 31.45
CA ALA A 4 -3.83 23.09 32.50
C ALA A 4 -4.59 22.04 33.34
N LEU A 5 -5.91 22.18 33.49
CA LEU A 5 -6.73 21.23 34.24
C LEU A 5 -7.02 19.96 33.42
N LEU A 6 -7.00 20.05 32.08
CA LEU A 6 -7.23 18.90 31.22
C LEU A 6 -6.14 17.84 31.38
N ALA A 7 -4.88 18.25 31.57
CA ALA A 7 -3.78 17.32 31.85
C ALA A 7 -4.04 16.50 33.13
N LEU A 8 -4.54 17.14 34.19
CA LEU A 8 -4.91 16.46 35.43
C LEU A 8 -6.09 15.50 35.21
N VAL A 9 -7.11 15.94 34.48
CA VAL A 9 -8.27 15.09 34.14
C VAL A 9 -7.83 13.84 33.36
N VAL A 10 -6.93 13.98 32.38
CA VAL A 10 -6.37 12.85 31.62
C VAL A 10 -5.67 11.85 32.54
N ILE A 11 -4.87 12.31 33.50
CA ILE A 11 -4.20 11.42 34.47
C ILE A 11 -5.23 10.69 35.34
N ARG A 12 -6.26 11.40 35.82
CA ARG A 12 -7.31 10.84 36.68
C ARG A 12 -8.23 9.84 35.96
N CYS A 13 -8.27 9.83 34.63
CA CYS A 13 -9.00 8.81 33.86
C CYS A 13 -8.45 7.37 34.03
N ALA A 14 -7.27 7.22 34.62
CA ALA A 14 -6.66 5.93 34.96
C ALA A 14 -6.52 5.71 36.48
N ASP A 15 -7.21 6.49 37.30
CA ASP A 15 -7.14 6.38 38.77
C ASP A 15 -7.66 5.02 39.26
N TRP A 16 -7.15 4.56 40.41
CA TRP A 16 -7.60 3.31 41.04
C TRP A 16 -8.99 3.50 41.65
N ALA A 17 -9.28 4.68 42.21
CA ALA A 17 -10.56 5.00 42.79
C ALA A 17 -11.63 5.14 41.69
N GLY A 18 -12.61 4.25 41.69
CA GLY A 18 -13.69 4.20 40.70
C GLY A 18 -14.41 5.55 40.50
N PRO A 19 -14.94 6.17 41.57
CA PRO A 19 -15.67 7.43 41.44
C PRO A 19 -14.85 8.58 40.83
N VAL A 20 -13.57 8.69 41.20
CA VAL A 20 -12.66 9.72 40.65
C VAL A 20 -12.43 9.47 39.16
N ARG A 21 -12.16 8.22 38.81
CA ARG A 21 -11.92 7.80 37.43
C ARG A 21 -13.13 8.06 36.54
N ASP A 22 -14.32 7.66 36.99
CA ASP A 22 -15.54 7.76 36.18
C ASP A 22 -15.95 9.23 36.00
N ARG A 23 -15.78 10.06 37.05
CA ARG A 23 -15.96 11.52 36.93
C ARG A 23 -14.97 12.15 35.96
N ALA A 24 -13.69 11.76 36.03
CA ALA A 24 -12.67 12.27 35.12
C ALA A 24 -12.96 11.87 33.66
N ARG A 25 -13.42 10.64 33.43
CA ARG A 25 -13.80 10.15 32.09
C ARG A 25 -14.98 10.92 31.51
N ALA A 26 -16.01 11.20 32.32
CA ALA A 26 -17.14 12.03 31.92
C ALA A 26 -16.68 13.44 31.52
N LEU A 27 -15.85 14.09 32.35
CA LEU A 27 -15.31 15.42 32.05
C LEU A 27 -14.41 15.43 30.80
N LEU A 28 -13.64 14.36 30.58
CA LEU A 28 -12.80 14.24 29.39
C LEU A 28 -13.63 14.03 28.13
N ALA A 29 -14.73 13.30 28.19
CA ALA A 29 -15.63 13.06 27.06
C ALA A 29 -16.31 14.34 26.56
N GLU A 30 -16.51 15.33 27.45
CA GLU A 30 -17.03 16.65 27.11
C GLU A 30 -15.97 17.58 26.51
N ALA A 31 -14.68 17.20 26.53
CA ALA A 31 -13.61 18.05 26.03
C ALA A 31 -13.64 18.14 24.49
N PRO A 32 -13.46 19.34 23.91
CA PRO A 32 -13.51 19.49 22.47
C PRO A 32 -12.31 18.80 21.80
N PRO A 33 -12.47 18.25 20.57
CA PRO A 33 -11.45 17.45 19.90
C PRO A 33 -10.08 18.11 19.77
N HIS A 34 -10.03 19.43 19.54
CA HIS A 34 -8.77 20.16 19.43
C HIS A 34 -7.96 20.15 20.74
N GLN A 35 -8.65 20.14 21.89
CA GLN A 35 -7.98 20.06 23.19
C GLN A 35 -7.44 18.65 23.47
N LEU A 36 -8.17 17.61 23.03
CA LEU A 36 -7.68 16.23 23.07
C LEU A 36 -6.42 16.08 22.20
N ALA A 37 -6.44 16.60 20.97
CA ALA A 37 -5.29 16.58 20.07
C ALA A 37 -4.07 17.30 20.66
N ALA A 38 -4.27 18.47 21.30
CA ALA A 38 -3.21 19.20 21.98
C ALA A 38 -2.55 18.41 23.13
N HIS A 39 -3.27 17.45 23.74
CA HIS A 39 -2.78 16.60 24.83
C HIS A 39 -2.47 15.16 24.39
N ALA A 40 -2.37 14.91 23.08
CA ALA A 40 -2.24 13.56 22.51
C ALA A 40 -1.10 12.75 23.14
N ALA A 41 0.08 13.35 23.33
CA ALA A 41 1.24 12.66 23.91
C ALA A 41 0.98 12.19 25.35
N LEU A 42 0.32 13.02 26.17
CA LEU A 42 -0.06 12.65 27.54
C LEU A 42 -1.14 11.57 27.53
N ILE A 43 -2.17 11.74 26.71
CA ILE A 43 -3.26 10.78 26.56
C ILE A 43 -2.73 9.40 26.18
N LEU A 44 -1.83 9.31 25.20
CA LEU A 44 -1.25 8.05 24.75
C LEU A 44 -0.34 7.42 25.82
N ARG A 45 0.39 8.23 26.59
CA ARG A 45 1.21 7.73 27.70
C ARG A 45 0.34 7.16 28.83
N VAL A 46 -0.79 7.80 29.14
CA VAL A 46 -1.76 7.28 30.12
C VAL A 46 -2.48 6.05 29.56
N GLY A 47 -2.81 6.04 28.27
CA GLY A 47 -3.47 4.93 27.57
C GLY A 47 -2.72 3.59 27.69
N GLY A 48 -1.39 3.64 27.73
CA GLY A 48 -0.55 2.46 27.93
C GLY A 48 -0.52 1.91 29.36
N ARG A 49 -1.18 2.54 30.33
CA ARG A 49 -1.24 2.07 31.73
C ARG A 49 -2.48 1.21 31.98
N SER A 50 -2.48 0.45 33.07
CA SER A 50 -3.68 -0.24 33.53
C SER A 50 -4.85 0.75 33.66
N ARG A 51 -6.02 0.40 33.12
CA ARG A 51 -7.26 1.24 33.13
C ARG A 51 -7.19 2.53 32.28
N GLY A 52 -6.12 2.74 31.50
CA GLY A 52 -5.93 3.92 30.65
C GLY A 52 -6.59 3.87 29.27
N GLY A 53 -7.05 2.69 28.80
CA GLY A 53 -7.53 2.50 27.43
C GLY A 53 -8.58 3.51 26.95
N PHE A 54 -9.48 3.93 27.85
CA PHE A 54 -10.51 4.93 27.57
C PHE A 54 -9.96 6.23 26.94
N THR A 55 -8.85 6.77 27.45
CA THR A 55 -8.33 8.06 26.96
C THR A 55 -7.79 7.92 25.53
N GLN A 56 -7.15 6.80 25.24
CA GLN A 56 -6.64 6.49 23.90
C GLN A 56 -7.78 6.26 22.90
N GLU A 57 -8.83 5.54 23.30
CA GLU A 57 -10.02 5.33 22.48
C GLU A 57 -10.72 6.65 22.17
N LEU A 58 -10.90 7.51 23.18
CA LEU A 58 -11.52 8.82 23.02
C LEU A 58 -10.72 9.72 22.07
N LEU A 59 -9.38 9.80 22.23
CA LEU A 59 -8.53 10.56 21.30
C LEU A 59 -8.60 9.98 19.89
N THR A 60 -8.55 8.66 19.74
CA THR A 60 -8.60 8.00 18.42
C THR A 60 -9.94 8.28 17.74
N GLY A 61 -11.05 8.18 18.47
CA GLY A 61 -12.39 8.54 17.98
C GLY A 61 -12.49 10.00 17.58
N ALA A 62 -11.99 10.91 18.42
CA ALA A 62 -11.98 12.34 18.15
C ALA A 62 -11.18 12.69 16.88
N LEU A 63 -10.00 12.08 16.68
CA LEU A 63 -9.21 12.28 15.46
C LEU A 63 -9.85 11.62 14.23
N ARG A 64 -10.62 10.54 14.39
CA ARG A 64 -11.35 9.89 13.29
C ARG A 64 -12.53 10.74 12.80
N ALA A 65 -13.32 11.28 13.72
CA ALA A 65 -14.52 12.05 13.42
C ALA A 65 -14.27 13.55 13.21
N GLY A 66 -13.20 14.10 13.78
CA GLY A 66 -12.90 15.53 13.78
C GLY A 66 -12.32 16.07 12.46
N PRO A 67 -12.01 17.38 12.39
CA PRO A 67 -11.39 17.98 11.21
C PRO A 67 -10.06 17.32 10.81
N ALA A 68 -9.83 17.17 9.49
CA ALA A 68 -8.61 16.57 8.95
C ALA A 68 -7.32 17.26 9.46
N ALA A 69 -7.35 18.59 9.55
CA ALA A 69 -6.25 19.42 10.03
C ALA A 69 -5.74 19.00 11.42
N GLN A 70 -6.58 18.44 12.29
CA GLN A 70 -6.14 17.98 13.62
C GLN A 70 -5.27 16.73 13.54
N ALA A 71 -5.60 15.78 12.68
CA ALA A 71 -4.78 14.59 12.47
C ALA A 71 -3.49 14.96 11.72
N GLU A 72 -3.58 15.83 10.71
CA GLU A 72 -2.44 16.29 9.92
C GLU A 72 -1.41 17.05 10.76
N ALA A 73 -1.85 17.94 11.65
CA ALA A 73 -0.95 18.67 12.55
C ALA A 73 -0.12 17.76 13.46
N LEU A 74 -0.60 16.54 13.75
CA LEU A 74 0.09 15.57 14.59
C LEU A 74 1.10 14.68 13.82
N LEU A 75 1.11 14.73 12.48
CA LEU A 75 2.04 13.93 11.66
C LEU A 75 3.51 14.30 11.90
N ASP A 76 3.78 15.58 12.17
CA ASP A 76 5.12 16.12 12.43
C ASP A 76 5.47 16.15 13.94
N SER A 77 4.65 15.51 14.78
CA SER A 77 4.90 15.46 16.22
C SER A 77 6.25 14.82 16.54
N GLY A 78 6.99 15.44 17.47
CA GLY A 78 8.22 14.88 18.03
C GLY A 78 7.98 13.62 18.87
N ASP A 79 6.76 13.45 19.40
CA ASP A 79 6.36 12.25 20.14
C ASP A 79 5.97 11.12 19.18
N ARG A 80 6.72 10.00 19.24
CA ARG A 80 6.56 8.89 18.29
C ARG A 80 5.19 8.23 18.37
N ALA A 81 4.61 8.10 19.56
CA ALA A 81 3.30 7.45 19.73
C ALA A 81 2.21 8.31 19.07
N THR A 82 2.29 9.62 19.27
CA THR A 82 1.41 10.62 18.66
C THR A 82 1.51 10.59 17.14
N ALA A 83 2.72 10.68 16.59
CA ALA A 83 2.93 10.62 15.13
C ALA A 83 2.38 9.31 14.53
N ARG A 84 2.64 8.15 15.16
CA ARG A 84 2.12 6.85 14.70
C ARG A 84 0.59 6.77 14.73
N LEU A 85 -0.06 7.32 15.76
CA LEU A 85 -1.54 7.41 15.77
C LEU A 85 -2.03 8.30 14.62
N ALA A 86 -1.43 9.48 14.45
CA ALA A 86 -1.78 10.41 13.39
C ALA A 86 -1.67 9.76 12.00
N TYR A 87 -0.59 9.03 11.71
CA TYR A 87 -0.42 8.30 10.45
C TYR A 87 -1.47 7.21 10.24
N ARG A 88 -1.87 6.48 11.29
CA ARG A 88 -2.95 5.49 11.21
C ARG A 88 -4.28 6.15 10.85
N VAL A 89 -4.64 7.21 11.57
CA VAL A 89 -5.88 7.96 11.33
C VAL A 89 -5.87 8.59 9.92
N ALA A 90 -4.76 9.20 9.52
CA ALA A 90 -4.63 9.84 8.21
C ALA A 90 -4.79 8.82 7.07
N PHE A 91 -4.29 7.60 7.24
CA PHE A 91 -4.53 6.51 6.30
C PHE A 91 -5.99 6.06 6.29
N GLU A 92 -6.55 5.71 7.44
CA GLU A 92 -7.94 5.22 7.57
C GLU A 92 -8.95 6.20 6.94
N ARG A 93 -8.68 7.51 7.09
CA ARG A 93 -9.50 8.60 6.54
C ARG A 93 -9.10 9.06 5.14
N ARG A 94 -8.08 8.46 4.53
CA ARG A 94 -7.54 8.83 3.20
C ARG A 94 -7.15 10.31 3.09
N LEU A 95 -6.57 10.88 4.14
CA LEU A 95 -6.12 12.28 4.17
C LEU A 95 -4.82 12.52 3.39
N LEU A 96 -4.07 11.45 3.09
CA LEU A 96 -2.81 11.55 2.37
C LEU A 96 -2.93 10.90 0.99
N PRO A 97 -2.45 11.56 -0.08
CA PRO A 97 -2.33 10.95 -1.39
C PRO A 97 -1.50 9.66 -1.34
N ILE A 98 -1.84 8.66 -2.16
CA ILE A 98 -1.17 7.35 -2.17
C ILE A 98 0.33 7.50 -2.50
N ALA A 99 0.67 8.35 -3.47
CA ALA A 99 2.07 8.68 -3.80
C ALA A 99 2.82 9.26 -2.59
N ARG A 100 2.16 10.11 -1.77
CA ARG A 100 2.75 10.66 -0.55
C ARG A 100 3.00 9.57 0.50
N LEU A 101 2.07 8.62 0.68
CA LEU A 101 2.27 7.47 1.55
C LEU A 101 3.49 6.64 1.11
N ALA A 102 3.65 6.36 -0.18
CA ALA A 102 4.81 5.63 -0.70
C ALA A 102 6.15 6.36 -0.44
N GLN A 103 6.19 7.68 -0.59
CA GLN A 103 7.38 8.46 -0.28
C GLN A 103 7.73 8.45 1.22
N ILE A 104 6.72 8.57 2.08
CA ILE A 104 6.90 8.48 3.54
C ILE A 104 7.39 7.09 3.92
N ALA A 105 6.79 6.04 3.36
CA ALA A 105 7.24 4.66 3.55
C ALA A 105 8.71 4.45 3.21
N ALA A 106 9.17 5.03 2.10
CA ALA A 106 10.54 4.90 1.63
C ALA A 106 11.57 5.67 2.48
N ARG A 107 11.20 6.82 3.06
CA ARG A 107 12.16 7.80 3.61
C ARG A 107 12.03 8.12 5.09
N HIS A 108 10.89 7.86 5.72
CA HIS A 108 10.63 8.26 7.10
C HIS A 108 11.60 7.62 8.11
N ARG A 109 11.90 8.32 9.20
CA ARG A 109 12.88 7.85 10.21
C ARG A 109 12.34 6.71 11.10
N ASP A 110 11.04 6.74 11.40
CA ASP A 110 10.37 5.74 12.23
C ASP A 110 9.92 4.54 11.39
N VAL A 111 10.46 3.35 11.71
CA VAL A 111 10.17 2.09 11.01
C VAL A 111 8.71 1.65 11.08
N VAL A 112 7.98 2.04 12.14
CA VAL A 112 6.56 1.71 12.27
C VAL A 112 5.74 2.54 11.28
N VAL A 113 6.04 3.84 11.19
CA VAL A 113 5.43 4.72 10.18
C VAL A 113 5.80 4.25 8.78
N GLN A 114 7.05 3.82 8.55
CA GLN A 114 7.44 3.28 7.24
C GLN A 114 6.59 2.08 6.81
N ASN A 115 6.36 1.12 7.72
CA ASN A 115 5.55 -0.06 7.41
C ASN A 115 4.07 0.31 7.24
N LEU A 116 3.51 1.12 8.15
CA LEU A 116 2.12 1.59 8.05
C LEU A 116 1.85 2.26 6.70
N CYS A 117 2.72 3.18 6.28
CA CYS A 117 2.57 3.87 5.02
C CYS A 117 2.80 2.95 3.81
N ALA A 118 3.66 1.93 3.91
CA ALA A 118 3.87 0.96 2.83
C ALA A 118 2.62 0.10 2.63
N GLU A 119 2.08 -0.48 3.71
CA GLU A 119 0.85 -1.27 3.69
C GLU A 119 -0.33 -0.44 3.19
N ALA A 120 -0.46 0.79 3.70
CA ALA A 120 -1.47 1.74 3.29
C ALA A 120 -1.40 2.07 1.80
N ALA A 121 -0.21 2.40 1.30
CA ALA A 121 -0.01 2.73 -0.11
C ALA A 121 -0.35 1.54 -1.02
N VAL A 122 0.10 0.33 -0.65
CA VAL A 122 -0.20 -0.89 -1.42
C VAL A 122 -1.69 -1.24 -1.33
N ALA A 123 -2.32 -1.09 -0.18
CA ALA A 123 -3.75 -1.38 0.01
C ALA A 123 -4.63 -0.46 -0.84
N ALA A 124 -4.25 0.82 -0.94
CA ALA A 124 -4.97 1.83 -1.70
C ALA A 124 -4.75 1.75 -3.22
N LEU A 125 -3.79 0.95 -3.70
CA LEU A 125 -3.65 0.68 -5.14
C LEU A 125 -4.92 0.01 -5.67
N GLY A 126 -5.66 0.73 -6.50
CA GLY A 126 -6.78 0.25 -7.32
C GLY A 126 -6.37 0.00 -8.78
N GLU A 127 -7.36 0.02 -9.67
CA GLU A 127 -7.18 0.00 -11.14
C GLU A 127 -6.78 1.39 -11.64
N GLY A 128 -5.61 1.85 -11.21
CA GLY A 128 -5.05 3.15 -11.60
C GLY A 128 -4.25 3.11 -12.89
N THR A 129 -3.75 4.26 -13.33
CA THR A 129 -2.85 4.31 -14.48
C THR A 129 -1.50 3.67 -14.17
N PHE A 130 -0.73 3.37 -15.22
CA PHE A 130 0.62 2.87 -15.06
C PHE A 130 1.50 3.88 -14.29
N GLU A 131 1.33 5.18 -14.53
CA GLU A 131 2.05 6.25 -13.86
C GLU A 131 1.76 6.26 -12.35
N GLU A 132 0.49 6.18 -11.95
CA GLU A 132 0.09 6.11 -10.54
C GLU A 132 0.69 4.89 -9.84
N PHE A 133 0.67 3.74 -10.52
CA PHE A 133 1.31 2.53 -10.01
C PHE A 133 2.82 2.73 -9.84
N ALA A 134 3.48 3.31 -10.84
CA ALA A 134 4.91 3.58 -10.80
C ALA A 134 5.24 4.52 -9.64
N GLU A 135 4.50 5.61 -9.43
CA GLU A 135 4.71 6.56 -8.32
C GLU A 135 4.66 5.89 -6.94
N VAL A 136 3.92 4.80 -6.80
CA VAL A 136 3.81 4.05 -5.55
C VAL A 136 4.90 2.97 -5.44
N VAL A 137 4.99 2.09 -6.43
CA VAL A 137 5.81 0.87 -6.32
C VAL A 137 7.29 1.19 -6.38
N VAL A 138 7.66 2.17 -7.18
CA VAL A 138 9.05 2.53 -7.41
C VAL A 138 9.76 3.03 -6.13
N PRO A 139 9.19 3.97 -5.33
CA PRO A 139 9.74 4.31 -4.01
C PRO A 139 9.86 3.12 -3.06
N LEU A 140 8.86 2.23 -3.04
CA LEU A 140 8.84 1.08 -2.15
C LEU A 140 9.97 0.09 -2.48
N LEU A 141 10.11 -0.26 -3.76
CA LEU A 141 11.19 -1.12 -4.27
C LEU A 141 12.59 -0.53 -4.02
N GLY A 142 12.72 0.79 -4.09
CA GLY A 142 13.97 1.50 -3.80
C GLY A 142 14.31 1.63 -2.31
N SER A 143 13.42 1.23 -1.40
CA SER A 143 13.60 1.44 0.03
C SER A 143 14.80 0.67 0.60
N ARG A 144 15.46 1.25 1.61
CA ARG A 144 16.52 0.54 2.35
C ARG A 144 15.97 -0.53 3.28
N ARG A 145 14.70 -0.38 3.69
CA ARG A 145 14.03 -1.29 4.63
C ARG A 145 13.47 -2.51 3.91
N PRO A 146 13.86 -3.74 4.32
CA PRO A 146 13.36 -4.94 3.68
C PRO A 146 11.84 -5.07 3.68
N ARG A 147 11.14 -4.72 4.78
CA ARG A 147 9.67 -4.79 4.86
C ARG A 147 8.97 -3.87 3.84
N VAL A 148 9.51 -2.66 3.66
CA VAL A 148 9.00 -1.71 2.66
C VAL A 148 9.28 -2.21 1.23
N ARG A 149 10.48 -2.76 0.98
CA ARG A 149 10.78 -3.38 -0.33
C ARG A 149 9.89 -4.57 -0.62
N SER A 150 9.64 -5.45 0.35
CA SER A 150 8.75 -6.60 0.17
C SER A 150 7.32 -6.19 -0.12
N ALA A 151 6.84 -5.09 0.47
CA ALA A 151 5.55 -4.51 0.10
C ALA A 151 5.55 -4.04 -1.37
N GLY A 152 6.60 -3.36 -1.82
CA GLY A 152 6.78 -3.00 -3.23
C GLY A 152 6.82 -4.21 -4.17
N VAL A 153 7.52 -5.28 -3.81
CA VAL A 153 7.55 -6.52 -4.60
C VAL A 153 6.15 -7.15 -4.66
N THR A 154 5.45 -7.20 -3.53
CA THR A 154 4.07 -7.71 -3.45
C THR A 154 3.10 -6.89 -4.32
N ALA A 155 3.32 -5.58 -4.41
CA ALA A 155 2.50 -4.70 -5.24
C ALA A 155 2.61 -5.01 -6.74
N LEU A 156 3.72 -5.59 -7.22
CA LEU A 156 3.87 -6.01 -8.63
C LEU A 156 2.78 -6.99 -9.07
N ARG A 157 2.31 -7.85 -8.17
CA ARG A 157 1.17 -8.76 -8.44
C ARG A 157 -0.09 -7.97 -8.80
N ARG A 158 -0.39 -6.89 -8.07
CA ARG A 158 -1.63 -6.11 -8.29
C ARG A 158 -1.67 -5.46 -9.67
N ALA A 159 -0.51 -5.13 -10.25
CA ALA A 159 -0.41 -4.61 -11.61
C ALA A 159 -0.19 -5.70 -12.69
N GLY A 160 -0.33 -6.99 -12.35
CA GLY A 160 -0.06 -8.08 -13.28
C GLY A 160 1.41 -8.22 -13.70
N ARG A 161 2.31 -7.46 -13.08
CA ARG A 161 3.72 -7.29 -13.43
C ARG A 161 4.62 -8.34 -12.78
N HIS A 162 4.17 -9.60 -12.83
CA HIS A 162 4.80 -10.71 -12.11
C HIS A 162 6.28 -10.90 -12.48
N ALA A 163 6.61 -10.79 -13.77
CA ALA A 163 7.97 -10.98 -14.29
C ALA A 163 8.97 -9.96 -13.69
N ASP A 164 8.53 -8.77 -13.28
CA ASP A 164 9.43 -7.76 -12.72
C ASP A 164 9.84 -8.06 -11.27
N ALA A 165 9.32 -9.16 -10.68
CA ALA A 165 9.79 -9.66 -9.39
C ALA A 165 11.11 -10.45 -9.50
N GLU A 166 11.51 -10.90 -10.70
CA GLU A 166 12.72 -11.70 -10.92
C GLU A 166 14.02 -11.09 -10.33
N PRO A 167 14.32 -9.78 -10.53
CA PRO A 167 15.54 -9.18 -9.96
C PRO A 167 15.61 -9.23 -8.42
N TYR A 168 14.49 -9.47 -7.74
CA TYR A 168 14.41 -9.55 -6.29
C TYR A 168 14.65 -10.98 -5.75
N LEU A 169 14.82 -11.99 -6.62
CA LEU A 169 15.25 -13.32 -6.21
C LEU A 169 16.65 -13.33 -5.58
N THR A 170 17.48 -12.33 -5.90
CA THR A 170 18.82 -12.11 -5.34
C THR A 170 18.87 -10.99 -4.30
N ASP A 171 17.72 -10.47 -3.82
CA ASP A 171 17.72 -9.44 -2.77
C ASP A 171 18.44 -9.96 -1.52
N ARG A 172 19.18 -9.05 -0.85
CA ARG A 172 19.90 -9.35 0.38
C ARG A 172 19.02 -9.90 1.50
N SER A 173 17.73 -9.59 1.51
CA SER A 173 16.79 -10.01 2.54
C SER A 173 15.98 -11.23 2.14
N ALA A 174 15.94 -12.22 3.04
CA ALA A 174 15.18 -13.46 2.84
C ALA A 174 13.67 -13.22 2.62
N VAL A 175 13.07 -12.25 3.32
CA VAL A 175 11.63 -11.93 3.15
C VAL A 175 11.35 -11.35 1.76
N VAL A 176 12.23 -10.51 1.24
CA VAL A 176 12.07 -9.94 -0.11
C VAL A 176 12.19 -11.04 -1.17
N ARG A 177 13.17 -11.95 -1.02
CA ARG A 177 13.29 -13.12 -1.89
C ARG A 177 12.05 -14.02 -1.83
N ALA A 178 11.48 -14.21 -0.64
CA ALA A 178 10.25 -15.00 -0.47
C ALA A 178 9.06 -14.37 -1.18
N CYS A 179 8.86 -13.05 -1.03
CA CYS A 179 7.83 -12.32 -1.77
C CYS A 179 8.05 -12.40 -3.28
N ALA A 180 9.29 -12.28 -3.77
CA ALA A 180 9.61 -12.39 -5.19
C ALA A 180 9.22 -13.76 -5.76
N ARG A 181 9.59 -14.85 -5.07
CA ARG A 181 9.17 -16.21 -5.45
C ARG A 181 7.65 -16.35 -5.48
N TRP A 182 6.97 -15.83 -4.45
CA TRP A 182 5.52 -15.88 -4.38
C TRP A 182 4.88 -15.15 -5.57
N VAL A 183 5.31 -13.91 -5.87
CA VAL A 183 4.79 -13.12 -7.01
C VAL A 183 5.03 -13.82 -8.34
N LEU A 184 6.22 -14.38 -8.58
CA LEU A 184 6.51 -15.12 -9.81
C LEU A 184 5.57 -16.31 -9.99
N ARG A 185 5.31 -17.07 -8.92
CA ARG A 185 4.36 -18.19 -8.95
C ARG A 185 2.93 -17.72 -9.26
N GLN A 186 2.53 -16.53 -8.82
CA GLN A 186 1.21 -15.97 -9.17
C GLN A 186 1.09 -15.66 -10.66
N GLY A 187 2.21 -15.38 -11.34
CA GLY A 187 2.27 -15.22 -12.79
C GLY A 187 2.59 -16.50 -13.57
N GLY A 188 2.58 -17.67 -12.90
CA GLY A 188 2.87 -18.97 -13.53
C GLY A 188 4.36 -19.29 -13.73
N THR A 189 5.28 -18.44 -13.26
CA THR A 189 6.73 -18.67 -13.38
C THR A 189 7.24 -19.48 -12.17
N ASP A 190 7.87 -20.63 -12.42
CA ASP A 190 8.58 -21.37 -11.38
C ASP A 190 9.97 -20.74 -11.11
N PRO A 191 10.30 -20.36 -9.87
CA PRO A 191 11.60 -19.77 -9.56
C PRO A 191 12.79 -20.75 -9.58
N VAL A 192 12.57 -22.07 -9.59
CA VAL A 192 13.67 -23.06 -9.47
C VAL A 192 14.64 -23.01 -10.65
N PRO A 193 14.19 -23.02 -11.92
CA PRO A 193 15.09 -22.84 -13.07
C PRO A 193 15.92 -21.54 -12.99
N LEU A 194 15.31 -20.45 -12.55
CA LEU A 194 15.98 -19.15 -12.40
C LEU A 194 17.10 -19.21 -11.35
N TYR A 195 16.87 -19.87 -10.21
CA TYR A 195 17.92 -20.09 -9.22
C TYR A 195 19.04 -21.01 -9.73
N ARG A 196 18.70 -22.07 -10.47
CA ARG A 196 19.71 -22.97 -11.06
C ARG A 196 20.60 -22.21 -12.04
N ALA A 197 20.02 -21.37 -12.90
CA ALA A 197 20.78 -20.51 -13.81
C ALA A 197 21.74 -19.56 -13.04
N LEU A 198 21.26 -18.93 -11.97
CA LEU A 198 22.08 -18.06 -11.11
C LEU A 198 23.21 -18.78 -10.37
N CYS A 199 23.10 -20.09 -10.16
CA CYS A 199 24.17 -20.91 -9.59
C CYS A 199 25.17 -21.39 -10.64
N ALA A 200 24.71 -21.63 -11.87
CA ALA A 200 25.54 -22.05 -13.01
C ALA A 200 26.42 -20.90 -13.53
N ASP A 201 26.00 -19.64 -13.35
CA ASP A 201 26.81 -18.46 -13.67
C ASP A 201 26.98 -17.52 -12.46
N PRO A 202 27.99 -17.78 -11.61
CA PRO A 202 28.31 -16.93 -10.46
C PRO A 202 28.84 -15.54 -10.86
N ALA A 203 29.40 -15.39 -12.07
CA ALA A 203 29.98 -14.15 -12.58
C ALA A 203 28.92 -13.19 -13.14
N GLY A 204 27.82 -13.72 -13.67
CA GLY A 204 26.63 -12.98 -14.12
C GLY A 204 25.66 -12.58 -13.02
N ARG A 205 25.96 -12.87 -11.75
CA ARG A 205 25.05 -12.62 -10.61
C ARG A 205 24.67 -11.13 -10.53
N PRO A 206 23.42 -10.73 -10.84
CA PRO A 206 23.02 -9.36 -10.64
C PRO A 206 23.12 -9.07 -9.13
N ARG A 207 23.91 -8.05 -8.76
CA ARG A 207 23.88 -7.51 -7.39
C ARG A 207 22.43 -7.12 -7.13
N GLY A 208 21.71 -7.92 -6.34
CA GLY A 208 20.30 -7.68 -6.02
C GLY A 208 20.11 -6.23 -5.59
N PRO A 209 18.99 -5.58 -5.91
CA PRO A 209 18.87 -4.12 -6.05
C PRO A 209 19.58 -3.37 -4.91
N ALA A 210 20.83 -2.98 -5.17
CA ALA A 210 21.71 -2.31 -4.22
C ALA A 210 21.93 -0.89 -4.72
N ARG A 211 21.45 0.07 -3.91
CA ARG A 211 21.67 1.52 -3.95
C ARG A 211 22.04 2.09 -5.33
N ARG A 212 21.05 2.24 -6.23
CA ARG A 212 21.17 3.28 -7.26
C ARG A 212 20.94 4.65 -6.60
N ARG A 213 22.04 5.40 -6.39
CA ARG A 213 21.96 6.88 -6.36
C ARG A 213 21.70 7.29 -7.81
N GLY A 214 20.43 7.33 -8.20
CA GLY A 214 20.01 7.58 -9.56
C GLY A 214 18.61 7.02 -9.76
N GLY A 215 17.68 7.91 -10.07
CA GLY A 215 16.25 7.60 -10.11
C GLY A 215 15.91 6.35 -10.92
N PRO A 216 14.90 5.59 -10.51
CA PRO A 216 14.46 4.32 -11.10
C PRO A 216 13.64 4.51 -12.39
N ARG A 217 14.09 5.36 -13.31
CA ARG A 217 13.45 5.52 -14.63
C ARG A 217 13.75 4.37 -15.60
N ARG A 218 14.96 3.79 -15.57
CA ARG A 218 15.41 2.85 -16.61
C ARG A 218 14.95 1.38 -16.50
N VAL A 219 14.13 1.00 -15.52
CA VAL A 219 13.60 -0.39 -15.44
C VAL A 219 12.30 -0.56 -16.23
N TRP A 220 11.60 0.53 -16.52
CA TRP A 220 10.23 0.46 -17.01
C TRP A 220 10.05 0.90 -18.47
N ASP A 221 11.03 1.57 -19.06
CA ASP A 221 10.96 2.10 -20.44
C ASP A 221 11.09 1.04 -21.54
N ALA A 222 11.33 -0.24 -21.22
CA ALA A 222 11.66 -1.27 -22.22
C ALA A 222 10.57 -2.32 -22.48
N ARG A 223 9.40 -2.25 -21.83
CA ARG A 223 8.32 -3.25 -22.04
C ARG A 223 6.95 -2.58 -22.18
N GLY A 224 6.85 -1.64 -23.11
CA GLY A 224 5.60 -1.24 -23.74
C GLY A 224 5.46 -1.95 -25.09
N HIS A 225 5.25 -3.26 -25.08
CA HIS A 225 4.63 -3.94 -26.21
C HIS A 225 3.23 -4.33 -25.77
N GLY A 226 2.23 -3.70 -26.39
CA GLY A 226 0.85 -4.14 -26.29
C GLY A 226 0.72 -5.60 -26.76
N PRO A 227 -0.41 -6.25 -26.47
CA PRO A 227 -0.64 -7.58 -27.00
C PRO A 227 -0.83 -7.46 -28.53
N ASP A 228 0.24 -7.69 -29.29
CA ASP A 228 0.11 -8.12 -30.68
C ASP A 228 -0.54 -9.50 -30.64
N SER A 229 -1.86 -9.50 -30.78
CA SER A 229 -2.64 -10.66 -31.19
C SER A 229 -2.21 -11.06 -32.62
N GLY A 230 -1.04 -11.68 -32.72
CA GLY A 230 -0.57 -12.39 -33.91
C GLY A 230 -1.32 -13.71 -34.03
N ALA A 231 -2.59 -13.65 -34.44
CA ALA A 231 -3.29 -14.83 -34.91
C ALA A 231 -2.54 -15.39 -36.14
N PRO A 232 -2.30 -16.72 -36.22
CA PRO A 232 -1.74 -17.30 -37.42
C PRO A 232 -2.72 -17.09 -38.59
N ARG A 233 -2.27 -16.37 -39.63
CA ARG A 233 -3.00 -16.22 -40.89
C ARG A 233 -3.27 -17.62 -41.46
N ALA A 234 -4.55 -17.96 -41.56
CA ALA A 234 -5.01 -19.11 -42.32
C ALA A 234 -4.54 -18.98 -43.79
N PRO A 235 -4.09 -20.07 -44.44
CA PRO A 235 -3.78 -20.05 -45.86
C PRO A 235 -5.06 -19.80 -46.67
N GLY A 236 -5.06 -18.71 -47.44
CA GLY A 236 -6.19 -18.34 -48.30
C GLY A 236 -6.44 -19.38 -49.39
N PRO A 237 -7.72 -19.59 -49.79
CA PRO A 237 -8.09 -20.62 -50.73
C PRO A 237 -7.66 -20.26 -52.17
N ARG A 238 -7.26 -21.29 -52.90
CA ARG A 238 -6.90 -21.26 -54.33
C ARG A 238 -8.09 -20.74 -55.15
N ARG A 239 -7.84 -19.73 -55.99
CA ARG A 239 -8.76 -19.32 -57.06
C ARG A 239 -8.52 -20.21 -58.29
N SER A 240 -9.54 -20.95 -58.70
CA SER A 240 -9.79 -21.20 -60.13
C SER A 240 -11.28 -21.43 -60.35
N CYS A 241 -11.82 -20.60 -61.25
CA CYS A 241 -12.96 -20.78 -62.15
C CYS A 241 -14.22 -21.50 -61.63
N LEU A 242 -15.37 -20.82 -61.71
CA LEU A 242 -16.39 -21.08 -62.73
C LEU A 242 -17.58 -20.12 -62.59
N LEU A 243 -17.89 -19.49 -63.72
CA LEU A 243 -19.20 -19.13 -64.29
C LEU A 243 -20.43 -19.16 -63.37
N GLY A 244 -21.14 -18.04 -63.37
CA GLY A 244 -22.38 -17.86 -62.63
C GLY A 244 -23.65 -18.32 -63.34
N GLY A 245 -24.77 -18.07 -62.65
CA GLY A 245 -26.06 -17.83 -63.28
C GLY A 245 -27.22 -18.64 -62.71
N ARG A 246 -28.13 -17.90 -62.04
CA ARG A 246 -29.60 -18.09 -61.99
C ARG A 246 -30.12 -19.31 -61.20
N ALA A 247 -31.32 -19.32 -60.62
CA ALA A 247 -32.34 -18.32 -60.28
C ALA A 247 -33.32 -18.95 -59.26
N ALA A 248 -33.99 -18.09 -58.50
CA ALA A 248 -35.37 -18.17 -57.99
C ALA A 248 -35.98 -19.53 -57.58
N GLY A 249 -36.34 -19.63 -56.28
CA GLY A 249 -37.35 -20.54 -55.75
C GLY A 249 -38.32 -19.78 -54.85
N THR A 250 -39.47 -19.40 -55.40
CA THR A 250 -40.60 -18.76 -54.70
C THR A 250 -41.41 -19.80 -53.91
N GLY A 251 -41.37 -19.74 -52.58
CA GLY A 251 -42.27 -20.48 -51.69
C GLY A 251 -43.44 -19.60 -51.22
N ARG A 252 -44.61 -19.75 -51.83
CA ARG A 252 -45.91 -19.21 -51.37
C ARG A 252 -46.84 -20.38 -51.07
N GLY A 253 -47.59 -20.27 -49.97
CA GLY A 253 -48.78 -21.07 -49.65
C GLY A 253 -48.61 -21.89 -48.37
N ALA A 254 -49.04 -21.47 -47.17
CA ALA A 254 -50.34 -21.04 -46.66
C ALA A 254 -51.12 -22.18 -45.96
N ARG A 255 -51.41 -21.95 -44.65
CA ARG A 255 -52.61 -22.32 -43.85
C ARG A 255 -52.95 -23.83 -43.82
N ARG A 256 -53.02 -24.50 -42.67
CA ARG A 256 -53.84 -24.25 -41.47
C ARG A 256 -53.24 -24.97 -40.28
#